data_AF-A0A257NG28-F1
#
_entry.id   AF-A0A257NG28-F1
#
_cell.length_a   1.000
_cell.length_b   1.000
_cell.length_c   1.000
_cell.angle_alpha   90.00
_cell.angle_beta   90.00
_cell.angle_gamma   90.00
#
_symmetry.space_group_name_H-M   'P 1'
#
loop_
_entity.id
_entity.type
_entity.pdbx_description
1 polymer ?
#
loop_
_entity_poly.entity_id
_entity_poly.type
_entity_poly.pdbx_seq_one_letter_code
_entity_poly.pdbx_strand_id
1 'polypeptide(L)'
;MQTNQQDKIERDLFRLCDLLQQQGLDLTKIGITGSLLVGVQKQSSDIDLVCYGRDIFHQCRAITRELIEQEKLQELNDNDWQQSYQRRSCELSFADYVWHERRKTNKAVINGRKFDLNFIDELKRSEATSYQKCGVITLQCTVIDDTHAFDYPAEFKIDHEQFDSVVCFTATYTGQAIKGETVEVSGIVEQTRQGIKRIVVGSSREAHGEYIKVISA
;
A
#
# COMPACT_ATOMS: atom_id res chain seq x y z
N MET A 1 26.33 18.09 22.60
CA MET A 1 26.72 17.08 21.59
C MET A 1 26.83 15.74 22.30
N GLN A 2 25.77 14.93 22.27
CA GLN A 2 25.78 13.58 22.81
C GLN A 2 26.12 12.62 21.67
N THR A 3 27.34 12.10 21.69
CA THR A 3 27.79 11.03 20.79
C THR A 3 27.57 9.66 21.43
N ASN A 4 27.08 8.72 20.61
CA ASN A 4 27.24 7.27 20.72
C ASN A 4 26.43 6.49 21.75
N GLN A 5 25.11 6.56 21.64
CA GLN A 5 24.32 5.32 21.66
C GLN A 5 23.78 5.13 20.25
N GLN A 6 24.41 4.25 19.47
CA GLN A 6 23.98 3.95 18.10
C GLN A 6 22.49 3.60 18.13
N ASP A 7 21.67 4.39 17.43
CA ASP A 7 20.24 4.19 17.42
C ASP A 7 19.94 2.77 16.93
N LYS A 8 19.21 1.98 17.74
CA LYS A 8 18.86 0.60 17.39
C LYS A 8 18.14 0.56 16.05
N ILE A 9 17.33 1.57 15.77
CA ILE A 9 16.51 1.68 14.57
C ILE A 9 17.38 1.94 13.34
N GLU A 10 18.38 2.81 13.46
CA GLU A 10 19.35 3.03 12.38
C GLU A 10 20.12 1.74 12.06
N ARG A 11 20.50 0.96 13.08
CA ARG A 11 21.15 -0.34 12.85
C ARG A 11 20.23 -1.35 12.15
N ASP A 12 18.96 -1.40 12.55
CA ASP A 12 17.96 -2.24 11.87
C ASP A 12 17.77 -1.78 10.42
N LEU A 13 17.73 -0.47 10.16
CA LEU A 13 17.70 0.10 8.81
C LEU A 13 18.94 -0.28 7.99
N PHE A 14 20.15 -0.12 8.52
CA PHE A 14 21.37 -0.51 7.81
C PHE A 14 21.38 -2.00 7.48
N ARG A 15 20.93 -2.85 8.40
CA ARG A 15 20.83 -4.29 8.16
C ARG A 15 19.78 -4.60 7.09
N LEU A 16 18.64 -3.91 7.08
CA LEU A 16 17.62 -4.05 6.05
C LEU A 16 18.19 -3.67 4.68
N CYS A 17 18.86 -2.51 4.58
CA CYS A 17 19.50 -2.06 3.34
C CYS A 17 20.55 -3.06 2.83
N ASP A 18 21.39 -3.63 3.71
CA ASP A 18 22.38 -4.66 3.35
C ASP A 18 21.71 -5.91 2.77
N LEU A 19 20.62 -6.39 3.38
CA LEU A 19 19.86 -7.53 2.85
C LEU A 19 19.23 -7.24 1.48
N LEU A 20 18.65 -6.06 1.31
CA LEU A 20 18.03 -5.65 0.04
C LEU A 20 19.10 -5.51 -1.07
N GLN A 21 20.25 -4.91 -0.74
CA GLN A 21 21.36 -4.73 -1.67
C GLN A 21 21.98 -6.07 -2.10
N GLN A 22 22.11 -7.03 -1.17
CA GLN A 22 22.59 -8.38 -1.48
C GLN A 22 21.69 -9.12 -2.48
N GLN A 23 20.40 -8.77 -2.55
CA GLN A 23 19.44 -9.30 -3.53
C GLN A 23 19.38 -8.44 -4.82
N GLY A 24 20.31 -7.49 -4.98
CA GLY A 24 20.44 -6.69 -6.20
C GLY A 24 19.56 -5.44 -6.26
N LEU A 25 18.98 -4.99 -5.14
CA LEU A 25 18.27 -3.71 -5.10
C LEU A 25 19.27 -2.54 -5.14
N ASP A 26 19.04 -1.59 -6.04
CA ASP A 26 19.83 -0.35 -6.10
C ASP A 26 19.41 0.61 -4.98
N LEU A 27 20.22 0.68 -3.92
CA LEU A 27 19.96 1.56 -2.78
C LEU A 27 19.98 3.05 -3.12
N THR A 28 20.55 3.47 -4.26
CA THR A 28 20.47 4.88 -4.70
C THR A 28 19.05 5.29 -5.08
N LYS A 29 18.17 4.31 -5.29
CA LYS A 29 16.73 4.48 -5.56
C LYS A 29 15.85 4.24 -4.34
N ILE A 30 16.43 4.18 -3.14
CA ILE A 30 15.72 3.99 -1.88
C ILE A 30 15.97 5.18 -0.95
N GLY A 31 14.89 5.69 -0.37
CA GLY A 31 14.89 6.71 0.68
C GLY A 31 14.17 6.23 1.93
N ILE A 32 14.13 7.10 2.95
CA ILE A 32 13.37 6.91 4.18
C ILE A 32 12.36 8.04 4.35
N THR A 33 11.25 7.76 5.04
CA THR A 33 10.27 8.76 5.46
C THR A 33 9.91 8.57 6.94
N GLY A 34 8.87 9.25 7.41
CA GLY A 34 8.36 9.09 8.76
C GLY A 34 9.30 9.63 9.83
N SER A 35 9.30 8.99 11.00
CA SER A 35 10.00 9.51 12.18
C SER A 35 11.52 9.47 12.05
N LEU A 36 12.07 8.48 11.35
CA LEU A 36 13.50 8.37 11.08
C LEU A 36 14.03 9.51 10.22
N LEU A 37 13.29 9.92 9.18
CA LEU A 37 13.70 11.00 8.29
C LEU A 37 13.91 12.32 9.03
N VAL A 38 13.07 12.61 10.03
CA VAL A 38 13.09 13.87 10.78
C VAL A 38 13.78 13.75 12.15
N GLY A 39 14.32 12.58 12.50
CA GLY A 39 15.06 12.37 13.75
C GLY A 39 14.20 12.35 15.02
N VAL A 40 12.92 11.99 14.92
CA VAL A 40 11.97 11.93 16.07
C VAL A 40 11.50 10.51 16.39
N GLN A 41 12.23 9.51 15.89
CA GLN A 41 11.96 8.11 16.14
C GLN A 41 12.02 7.75 17.63
N LYS A 42 11.15 6.83 18.04
CA LYS A 42 11.11 6.24 19.38
C LYS A 42 11.43 4.76 19.24
N GLN A 43 11.77 4.07 20.33
CA GLN A 43 12.07 2.63 20.29
C GLN A 43 10.96 1.78 19.63
N SER A 44 9.70 2.21 19.71
CA SER A 44 8.53 1.57 19.10
C SER A 44 8.22 2.04 17.67
N SER A 45 9.06 2.91 17.07
CA SER A 45 8.87 3.38 15.70
C SER A 45 9.18 2.26 14.70
N ASP A 46 8.39 2.25 13.64
CA ASP A 46 8.59 1.41 12.46
C ASP A 46 9.62 2.07 11.53
N ILE A 47 10.11 1.34 10.51
CA ILE A 47 10.94 1.89 9.44
C ILE A 47 10.07 2.13 8.21
N ASP A 48 9.97 3.37 7.74
CA ASP A 48 9.23 3.69 6.53
C ASP A 48 10.20 3.88 5.35
N LEU A 49 10.28 2.89 4.46
CA LEU A 49 11.07 2.99 3.23
C LEU A 49 10.26 3.64 2.11
N VAL A 50 10.94 4.36 1.24
CA VAL A 50 10.38 4.96 0.02
C VAL A 50 11.21 4.52 -1.18
N CYS A 51 10.58 3.86 -2.14
CA CYS A 51 11.18 3.54 -3.43
C CYS A 51 10.95 4.70 -4.41
N TYR A 52 11.98 5.12 -5.14
CA TYR A 52 11.84 6.10 -6.21
C TYR A 52 11.61 5.37 -7.54
N GLY A 53 10.34 5.31 -7.96
CA GLY A 53 9.89 4.60 -9.15
C GLY A 53 9.13 3.29 -8.88
N ARG A 54 8.16 2.99 -9.75
CA ARG A 54 7.28 1.82 -9.66
C ARG A 54 8.05 0.50 -9.78
N ASP A 55 9.00 0.42 -10.71
CA ASP A 55 9.77 -0.81 -10.95
C ASP A 55 10.61 -1.21 -9.72
N ILE A 56 11.29 -0.24 -9.11
CA ILE A 56 12.08 -0.44 -7.88
C ILE A 56 11.17 -0.87 -6.72
N PHE A 57 9.97 -0.31 -6.62
CA PHE A 57 9.00 -0.72 -5.60
C PHE A 57 8.57 -2.18 -5.76
N HIS A 58 8.23 -2.61 -6.98
CA HIS A 58 7.87 -4.01 -7.23
C HIS A 58 9.05 -4.97 -7.02
N GLN A 59 10.26 -4.57 -7.41
CA GLN A 59 11.46 -5.33 -7.13
C GLN A 59 11.67 -5.48 -5.61
N CYS A 60 11.54 -4.39 -4.85
CA CYS A 60 11.70 -4.40 -3.39
C CYS A 60 10.65 -5.29 -2.70
N ARG A 61 9.40 -5.29 -3.18
CA ARG A 61 8.35 -6.23 -2.70
C ARG A 61 8.71 -7.69 -2.99
N ALA A 62 9.19 -7.98 -4.20
CA ALA A 62 9.60 -9.34 -4.58
C ALA A 62 10.77 -9.84 -3.70
N ILE A 63 11.79 -8.99 -3.52
CA ILE A 63 12.93 -9.27 -2.64
C ILE A 63 12.46 -9.47 -1.19
N THR A 64 11.54 -8.64 -0.69
CA THR A 64 11.00 -8.77 0.67
C THR A 64 10.34 -10.13 0.87
N ARG A 65 9.55 -10.60 -0.12
CA ARG A 65 8.95 -11.94 -0.10
C ARG A 65 10.03 -13.02 -0.02
N GLU A 66 11.03 -12.97 -0.89
CA GLU A 66 12.12 -13.95 -0.92
C GLU A 66 12.93 -13.96 0.39
N LEU A 67 13.15 -12.81 1.01
CA LEU A 67 13.84 -12.70 2.29
C LEU A 67 13.00 -13.26 3.45
N ILE A 68 11.67 -13.17 3.39
CA ILE A 68 10.77 -13.85 4.34
C ILE A 68 10.89 -15.37 4.16
N GLU A 69 10.83 -15.86 2.92
CA GLU A 69 10.99 -17.30 2.60
C GLU A 69 12.35 -17.86 3.03
N GLN A 70 13.40 -17.02 3.03
CA GLN A 70 14.74 -17.35 3.50
C GLN A 70 14.92 -17.17 5.02
N GLU A 71 13.87 -16.84 5.76
CA GLU A 71 13.90 -16.56 7.22
C GLU A 71 14.84 -15.40 7.61
N LYS A 72 15.22 -14.54 6.66
CA LYS A 72 16.04 -13.33 6.90
C LYS A 72 15.19 -12.15 7.32
N LEU A 73 13.91 -12.16 6.95
CA LEU A 73 12.86 -11.28 7.43
C LEU A 73 11.72 -12.12 8.01
N GLN A 74 10.87 -11.48 8.79
CA GLN A 74 9.71 -12.11 9.42
C GLN A 74 8.41 -11.51 8.88
N GLU A 75 7.36 -12.32 8.80
CA GLU A 75 6.01 -11.79 8.64
C GLU A 75 5.54 -11.09 9.93
N LEU A 76 4.56 -10.22 9.78
CA LEU A 76 3.84 -9.67 10.93
C LEU A 76 3.09 -10.80 11.65
N ASN A 77 3.19 -10.83 12.98
CA ASN A 77 2.43 -11.76 13.80
C ASN A 77 0.97 -11.28 14.02
N ASP A 78 0.14 -12.11 14.66
CA ASP A 78 -1.27 -11.78 14.88
C ASP A 78 -1.48 -10.49 15.68
N ASN A 79 -0.61 -10.19 16.66
CA ASN A 79 -0.68 -8.94 17.41
C ASN A 79 -0.33 -7.73 16.52
N ASP A 80 0.68 -7.84 15.66
CA ASP A 80 1.02 -6.79 14.69
C ASP A 80 -0.13 -6.53 13.72
N TRP A 81 -0.78 -7.61 13.24
CA TRP A 81 -1.97 -7.51 12.39
C TRP A 81 -3.15 -6.88 13.11
N GLN A 82 -3.40 -7.26 14.37
CA GLN A 82 -4.47 -6.68 15.19
C GLN A 82 -4.27 -5.16 15.38
N GLN A 83 -3.05 -4.74 15.69
CA GLN A 83 -2.70 -3.32 15.82
C GLN A 83 -2.82 -2.58 14.48
N SER A 84 -2.40 -3.21 13.38
CA SER A 84 -2.56 -2.66 12.03
C SER A 84 -4.03 -2.42 11.70
N TYR A 85 -4.88 -3.43 11.93
CA TYR A 85 -6.32 -3.38 11.69
C TYR A 85 -7.02 -2.30 12.54
N GLN A 86 -6.74 -2.25 13.84
CA GLN A 86 -7.30 -1.25 14.76
C GLN A 86 -6.96 0.19 14.36
N ARG A 87 -5.80 0.43 13.73
CA ARG A 87 -5.43 1.77 13.22
C ARG A 87 -6.19 2.17 11.97
N ARG A 88 -6.74 1.21 11.21
CA ARG A 88 -7.48 1.49 9.96
C ARG A 88 -8.96 1.73 10.19
N SER A 89 -9.58 1.00 11.14
CA SER A 89 -11.02 1.09 11.41
C SER A 89 -11.88 0.96 10.14
N CYS A 90 -11.48 0.06 9.23
CA CYS A 90 -12.16 -0.15 7.95
C CYS A 90 -13.36 -1.10 8.06
N GLU A 91 -14.15 -1.19 6.99
CA GLU A 91 -15.35 -2.04 6.92
C GLU A 91 -15.07 -3.55 6.74
N LEU A 92 -13.84 -3.91 6.35
CA LEU A 92 -13.45 -5.32 6.21
C LEU A 92 -13.47 -6.03 7.57
N SER A 93 -13.79 -7.32 7.57
CA SER A 93 -13.54 -8.16 8.74
C SER A 93 -12.02 -8.27 9.00
N PHE A 94 -11.62 -8.60 10.23
CA PHE A 94 -10.20 -8.82 10.53
C PHE A 94 -9.57 -9.89 9.64
N ALA A 95 -10.30 -10.98 9.36
CA ALA A 95 -9.83 -12.05 8.50
C ALA A 95 -9.61 -11.58 7.05
N ASP A 96 -10.58 -10.84 6.49
CA ASP A 96 -10.46 -10.28 5.14
C ASP A 96 -9.32 -9.26 5.06
N TYR A 97 -9.20 -8.40 6.07
CA TYR A 97 -8.13 -7.42 6.15
C TYR A 97 -6.75 -8.09 6.14
N VAL A 98 -6.53 -9.10 6.97
CA VAL A 98 -5.26 -9.83 7.03
C VAL A 98 -4.98 -10.58 5.74
N TRP A 99 -5.99 -11.22 5.14
CA TRP A 99 -5.85 -11.90 3.84
C TRP A 99 -5.38 -10.93 2.75
N HIS A 100 -6.00 -9.74 2.69
CA HIS A 100 -5.62 -8.70 1.74
C HIS A 100 -4.25 -8.08 2.03
N GLU A 101 -3.91 -7.81 3.29
CA GLU A 101 -2.63 -7.18 3.60
C GLU A 101 -1.43 -8.11 3.39
N ARG A 102 -1.56 -9.41 3.72
CA ARG A 102 -0.46 -10.38 3.57
C ARG A 102 0.04 -10.49 2.13
N ARG A 103 -0.88 -10.57 1.18
CA ARG A 103 -0.55 -10.68 -0.26
C ARG A 103 0.00 -9.40 -0.89
N LYS A 104 -0.05 -8.26 -0.19
CA LYS A 104 0.61 -7.03 -0.66
C LYS A 104 2.11 -7.10 -0.49
N THR A 105 2.64 -7.85 0.48
CA THR A 105 4.09 -7.98 0.71
C THR A 105 4.83 -6.62 0.71
N ASN A 106 4.16 -5.58 1.21
CA ASN A 106 4.72 -4.24 1.36
C ASN A 106 5.01 -3.91 2.83
N LYS A 107 4.96 -4.92 3.71
CA LYS A 107 5.30 -4.83 5.12
C LYS A 107 5.99 -6.11 5.53
N ALA A 108 7.02 -5.99 6.37
CA ALA A 108 7.64 -7.13 7.02
C ALA A 108 8.33 -6.68 8.30
N VAL A 109 9.02 -7.60 8.96
CA VAL A 109 9.67 -7.37 10.24
C VAL A 109 11.15 -7.75 10.14
N ILE A 110 12.02 -6.85 10.60
CA ILE A 110 13.46 -7.08 10.77
C ILE A 110 13.84 -6.91 12.23
N ASN A 111 14.46 -7.92 12.85
CA ASN A 111 14.87 -7.90 14.26
C ASN A 111 13.72 -7.49 15.23
N GLY A 112 12.49 -7.89 14.94
CA GLY A 112 11.31 -7.50 15.73
C GLY A 112 10.80 -6.07 15.49
N ARG A 113 11.32 -5.37 14.47
CA ARG A 113 10.87 -4.05 14.04
C ARG A 113 10.14 -4.12 12.71
N LYS A 114 8.92 -3.59 12.67
CA LYS A 114 8.15 -3.48 11.42
C LYS A 114 8.79 -2.47 10.48
N PHE A 115 8.69 -2.74 9.19
CA PHE A 115 8.95 -1.77 8.15
C PHE A 115 7.88 -1.83 7.07
N ASP A 116 7.59 -0.67 6.49
CA ASP A 116 6.63 -0.51 5.40
C ASP A 116 7.36 -0.03 4.14
N LEU A 117 6.94 -0.55 2.98
CA LEU A 117 7.38 -0.12 1.68
C LEU A 117 6.36 0.85 1.09
N ASN A 118 6.83 2.03 0.74
CA ASN A 118 6.09 3.03 -0.02
C ASN A 118 6.85 3.33 -1.30
N PHE A 119 6.23 4.03 -2.25
CA PHE A 119 6.97 4.59 -3.38
C PHE A 119 6.41 5.93 -3.84
N ILE A 120 7.24 6.64 -4.60
CA ILE A 120 6.86 7.87 -5.29
C ILE A 120 7.18 7.65 -6.77
N ASP A 121 6.20 7.87 -7.64
CA ASP A 121 6.45 7.90 -9.07
C ASP A 121 7.13 9.22 -9.45
N GLU A 122 8.20 9.15 -10.25
CA GLU A 122 8.93 10.32 -10.76
C GLU A 122 8.18 10.97 -11.95
N LEU A 123 7.18 10.29 -12.52
CA LEU A 123 6.42 10.77 -13.67
C LEU A 123 5.54 11.98 -13.31
N LYS A 124 5.55 12.99 -14.20
CA LYS A 124 4.68 14.17 -14.08
C LYS A 124 3.21 13.72 -14.10
N ARG A 125 2.46 14.12 -13.07
CA ARG A 125 1.00 13.97 -13.03
C ARG A 125 0.37 14.51 -14.31
N SER A 126 -0.58 13.77 -14.86
CA SER A 126 -1.44 14.22 -15.95
C SER A 126 -2.20 15.49 -15.57
N GLU A 127 -2.74 16.19 -16.57
CA GLU A 127 -3.60 17.34 -16.33
C GLU A 127 -4.74 17.00 -15.36
N ALA A 128 -5.04 17.94 -14.46
CA ALA A 128 -6.09 17.76 -13.47
C ALA A 128 -7.46 17.61 -14.13
N THR A 129 -8.02 16.40 -14.08
CA THR A 129 -9.37 16.12 -14.57
C THR A 129 -10.39 16.47 -13.48
N SER A 130 -11.44 17.20 -13.85
CA SER A 130 -12.51 17.59 -12.92
C SER A 130 -13.62 16.54 -12.88
N TYR A 131 -14.00 16.15 -11.67
CA TYR A 131 -15.07 15.18 -11.39
C TYR A 131 -16.15 15.81 -10.50
N GLN A 132 -17.38 15.33 -10.66
CA GLN A 132 -18.51 15.63 -9.78
C GLN A 132 -18.96 14.35 -9.06
N LYS A 133 -19.26 14.46 -7.77
CA LYS A 133 -19.81 13.35 -6.98
C LYS A 133 -21.28 13.12 -7.35
N CYS A 134 -21.65 11.89 -7.63
CA CYS A 134 -22.98 11.50 -8.14
C CYS A 134 -23.72 10.51 -7.24
N GLY A 135 -23.27 10.32 -6.00
CA GLY A 135 -23.91 9.43 -5.02
C GLY A 135 -23.02 8.26 -4.62
N VAL A 136 -23.58 7.34 -3.84
CA VAL A 136 -22.90 6.12 -3.38
C VAL A 136 -23.37 4.91 -4.18
N ILE A 137 -22.50 3.92 -4.37
CA ILE A 137 -22.82 2.67 -5.04
C ILE A 137 -22.10 1.50 -4.38
N THR A 138 -22.71 0.31 -4.48
CA THR A 138 -22.03 -0.97 -4.24
C THR A 138 -22.21 -1.84 -5.48
N LEU A 139 -21.12 -2.39 -6.04
CA LEU A 139 -21.19 -3.28 -7.19
C LEU A 139 -20.09 -4.34 -7.16
N GLN A 140 -20.25 -5.35 -8.01
CA GLN A 140 -19.24 -6.38 -8.26
C GLN A 140 -18.70 -6.25 -9.68
N CYS A 141 -17.39 -6.37 -9.84
CA CYS A 141 -16.71 -6.26 -11.14
C CYS A 141 -15.38 -7.02 -11.13
N THR A 142 -14.85 -7.31 -12.31
CA THR A 142 -13.54 -7.97 -12.48
C THR A 142 -12.46 -6.92 -12.74
N VAL A 143 -11.32 -7.03 -12.05
CA VAL A 143 -10.16 -6.18 -12.31
C VAL A 143 -9.47 -6.63 -13.59
N ILE A 144 -9.32 -5.72 -14.56
CA ILE A 144 -8.68 -6.01 -15.85
C ILE A 144 -7.26 -5.43 -15.97
N ASP A 145 -6.91 -4.47 -15.11
CA ASP A 145 -5.60 -3.83 -15.06
C ASP A 145 -5.34 -3.31 -13.63
N ASP A 146 -4.25 -3.78 -13.02
CA ASP A 146 -3.76 -3.43 -11.69
C ASP A 146 -2.39 -2.73 -11.72
N THR A 147 -1.97 -2.23 -12.89
CA THR A 147 -0.67 -1.55 -13.07
C THR A 147 -0.47 -0.40 -12.07
N HIS A 148 -1.55 0.30 -11.71
CA HIS A 148 -1.56 1.44 -10.79
C HIS A 148 -2.10 1.08 -9.41
N ALA A 149 -2.16 -0.21 -9.05
CA ALA A 149 -2.75 -0.66 -7.79
C ALA A 149 -2.02 -0.10 -6.56
N PHE A 150 -0.72 0.19 -6.66
CA PHE A 150 0.07 0.74 -5.55
C PHE A 150 0.32 2.25 -5.65
N ASP A 151 -0.14 2.89 -6.72
CA ASP A 151 0.03 4.33 -6.94
C ASP A 151 -0.74 5.17 -5.92
N TYR A 152 -0.56 6.50 -5.98
CA TYR A 152 -1.36 7.44 -5.21
C TYR A 152 -2.02 8.53 -6.09
N PRO A 153 -3.35 8.49 -6.28
CA PRO A 153 -4.27 7.43 -5.82
C PRO A 153 -4.00 6.09 -6.50
N ALA A 154 -4.36 5.00 -5.82
CA ALA A 154 -4.34 3.68 -6.44
C ALA A 154 -5.48 3.58 -7.45
N GLU A 155 -5.27 2.90 -8.56
CA GLU A 155 -6.29 2.71 -9.60
C GLU A 155 -6.34 1.26 -10.08
N PHE A 156 -7.57 0.76 -10.21
CA PHE A 156 -7.90 -0.54 -10.80
C PHE A 156 -8.85 -0.31 -11.97
N LYS A 157 -8.46 -0.67 -13.19
CA LYS A 157 -9.44 -0.68 -14.30
C LYS A 157 -10.30 -1.93 -14.16
N ILE A 158 -11.59 -1.77 -14.47
CA ILE A 158 -12.57 -2.82 -14.24
C ILE A 158 -13.34 -3.16 -15.51
N ASP A 159 -13.80 -4.40 -15.61
CA ASP A 159 -14.77 -4.81 -16.62
C ASP A 159 -16.18 -4.50 -16.12
N HIS A 160 -16.73 -3.36 -16.57
CA HIS A 160 -18.08 -2.93 -16.21
C HIS A 160 -18.65 -1.96 -17.24
N GLU A 161 -19.94 -2.09 -17.58
CA GLU A 161 -20.59 -1.30 -18.65
C GLU A 161 -20.64 0.21 -18.39
N GLN A 162 -20.70 0.61 -17.11
CA GLN A 162 -20.92 2.01 -16.71
C GLN A 162 -19.71 2.69 -16.06
N PHE A 163 -18.68 1.95 -15.64
CA PHE A 163 -17.60 2.47 -14.81
C PHE A 163 -16.26 1.99 -15.34
N ASP A 164 -15.32 2.91 -15.56
CA ASP A 164 -14.05 2.59 -16.19
C ASP A 164 -13.02 2.08 -15.17
N SER A 165 -13.08 2.62 -13.94
CA SER A 165 -12.12 2.29 -12.89
C SER A 165 -12.64 2.50 -11.47
N VAL A 166 -11.94 1.87 -10.55
CA VAL A 166 -12.01 2.12 -9.11
C VAL A 166 -10.74 2.81 -8.69
N VAL A 167 -10.85 3.98 -8.06
CA VAL A 167 -9.72 4.74 -7.52
C VAL A 167 -9.76 4.78 -6.01
N CYS A 168 -8.60 4.64 -5.37
CA CYS A 168 -8.47 4.59 -3.92
C CYS A 168 -7.49 5.64 -3.39
N PHE A 169 -7.97 6.48 -2.47
CA PHE A 169 -7.17 7.53 -1.81
C PHE A 169 -6.74 7.17 -0.40
N THR A 170 -7.12 5.98 0.10
CA THR A 170 -6.68 5.47 1.40
C THR A 170 -5.65 4.36 1.24
N ALA A 171 -4.65 4.33 2.11
CA ALA A 171 -3.62 3.29 2.10
C ALA A 171 -4.18 1.90 2.41
N THR A 172 -5.37 1.80 3.03
CA THR A 172 -6.03 0.52 3.35
C THR A 172 -6.28 -0.33 2.10
N TYR A 173 -6.74 0.27 1.00
CA TYR A 173 -7.06 -0.46 -0.23
C TYR A 173 -6.06 -0.19 -1.37
N THR A 174 -4.86 0.32 -1.04
CA THR A 174 -3.72 0.30 -1.96
C THR A 174 -3.23 -1.13 -2.14
N GLY A 175 -3.01 -1.57 -3.37
CA GLY A 175 -2.59 -2.94 -3.71
C GLY A 175 -3.65 -3.99 -3.46
N GLN A 176 -4.93 -3.60 -3.40
CA GLN A 176 -6.00 -4.42 -2.83
C GLN A 176 -6.48 -5.57 -3.70
N ALA A 177 -6.32 -5.47 -5.02
CA ALA A 177 -6.72 -6.46 -6.00
C ALA A 177 -5.71 -6.56 -7.14
N ILE A 178 -5.65 -7.72 -7.80
CA ILE A 178 -4.81 -7.95 -8.98
C ILE A 178 -5.68 -8.28 -10.19
N LYS A 179 -5.12 -8.12 -11.39
CA LYS A 179 -5.81 -8.47 -12.63
C LYS A 179 -6.34 -9.91 -12.61
N GLY A 180 -7.61 -10.07 -12.98
CA GLY A 180 -8.34 -11.33 -13.02
C GLY A 180 -9.23 -11.57 -11.80
N GLU A 181 -9.00 -10.89 -10.67
CA GLU A 181 -9.84 -11.06 -9.47
C GLU A 181 -11.19 -10.34 -9.62
N THR A 182 -12.24 -10.93 -9.05
CA THR A 182 -13.53 -10.27 -8.89
C THR A 182 -13.60 -9.59 -7.54
N VAL A 183 -13.97 -8.31 -7.54
CA VAL A 183 -14.11 -7.48 -6.34
C VAL A 183 -15.55 -7.03 -6.13
N GLU A 184 -15.96 -6.94 -4.87
CA GLU A 184 -17.08 -6.13 -4.42
C GLU A 184 -16.54 -4.77 -3.95
N VAL A 185 -17.11 -3.70 -4.48
CA VAL A 185 -16.66 -2.33 -4.25
C VAL A 185 -17.84 -1.50 -3.75
N SER A 186 -17.68 -0.86 -2.60
CA SER A 186 -18.60 0.17 -2.08
C SER A 186 -17.88 1.51 -2.05
N GLY A 187 -18.45 2.54 -2.66
CA GLY A 187 -17.79 3.84 -2.77
C GLY A 187 -18.65 4.95 -3.36
N ILE A 188 -18.03 6.09 -3.64
CA ILE A 188 -18.67 7.26 -4.24
C ILE A 188 -18.51 7.23 -5.75
N VAL A 189 -19.61 7.38 -6.49
CA VAL A 189 -19.56 7.60 -7.93
C VAL A 189 -19.04 9.00 -8.22
N GLU A 190 -18.03 9.09 -9.07
CA GLU A 190 -17.55 10.34 -9.64
C GLU A 190 -17.69 10.32 -11.15
N GLN A 191 -18.14 11.44 -11.73
CA GLN A 191 -18.37 11.57 -13.17
C GLN A 191 -17.68 12.83 -13.72
N THR A 192 -17.04 12.72 -14.88
CA THR A 192 -16.52 13.88 -15.64
C THR A 192 -17.63 14.58 -16.45
N ARG A 193 -17.34 15.77 -16.97
CA ARG A 193 -18.25 16.46 -17.91
C ARG A 193 -18.54 15.67 -19.19
N GLN A 194 -17.62 14.76 -19.58
CA GLN A 194 -17.75 13.92 -20.76
C GLN A 194 -18.54 12.63 -20.49
N GLY A 195 -18.99 12.39 -19.25
CA GLY A 195 -19.79 11.22 -18.89
C GLY A 195 -18.99 10.02 -18.41
N ILE A 196 -17.65 10.09 -18.43
CA ILE A 196 -16.77 9.05 -17.86
C ILE A 196 -17.03 8.93 -16.36
N LYS A 197 -17.29 7.72 -15.87
CA LYS A 197 -17.55 7.44 -14.46
C LYS A 197 -16.49 6.54 -13.85
N ARG A 198 -16.19 6.79 -12.57
CA ARG A 198 -15.35 5.95 -11.71
C ARG A 198 -15.96 5.80 -10.34
N ILE A 199 -15.49 4.82 -9.58
CA ILE A 199 -15.85 4.64 -8.16
C ILE A 199 -14.67 5.06 -7.30
N VAL A 200 -14.90 5.94 -6.34
CA VAL A 200 -13.90 6.39 -5.38
C VAL A 200 -14.09 5.68 -4.05
N VAL A 201 -12.99 5.11 -3.54
CA VAL A 201 -12.89 4.53 -2.20
C VAL A 201 -11.83 5.32 -1.40
N GLY A 202 -12.09 5.60 -0.14
CA GLY A 202 -11.27 6.50 0.66
C GLY A 202 -11.60 7.98 0.43
N SER A 203 -12.88 8.31 0.27
CA SER A 203 -13.32 9.71 0.21
C SER A 203 -13.13 10.46 1.54
N SER A 204 -12.95 9.70 2.62
CA SER A 204 -12.39 10.10 3.92
C SER A 204 -11.20 9.19 4.27
N ARG A 205 -10.41 9.56 5.27
CA ARG A 205 -9.24 8.77 5.69
C ARG A 205 -9.64 7.36 6.13
N GLU A 206 -10.71 7.26 6.91
CA GLU A 206 -11.24 6.01 7.46
C GLU A 206 -12.13 5.25 6.47
N ALA A 207 -12.59 5.90 5.39
CA ALA A 207 -13.40 5.29 4.34
C ALA A 207 -14.68 4.61 4.88
N HIS A 208 -15.38 5.23 5.84
CA HIS A 208 -16.59 4.66 6.44
C HIS A 208 -17.65 4.31 5.39
N GLY A 209 -18.12 3.06 5.41
CA GLY A 209 -19.04 2.52 4.39
C GLY A 209 -18.42 2.26 3.01
N GLU A 210 -17.11 2.47 2.85
CA GLU A 210 -16.40 2.32 1.58
C GLU A 210 -15.33 1.21 1.68
N TYR A 211 -15.29 0.34 0.68
CA TYR A 211 -14.35 -0.77 0.64
C TYR A 211 -14.11 -1.32 -0.75
N ILE A 212 -12.99 -2.03 -0.90
CA ILE A 212 -12.69 -2.92 -2.00
C ILE A 212 -12.37 -4.29 -1.38
N LYS A 213 -13.19 -5.30 -1.67
CA LYS A 213 -13.04 -6.66 -1.14
C LYS A 213 -12.98 -7.64 -2.30
N VAL A 214 -11.96 -8.49 -2.35
CA VAL A 214 -11.94 -9.59 -3.32
C VAL A 214 -12.90 -10.67 -2.86
N ILE A 215 -13.77 -11.08 -3.76
CA ILE A 215 -14.79 -12.11 -3.53
C ILE A 215 -14.54 -13.38 -4.35
N SER A 216 -13.68 -13.30 -5.37
CA SER A 216 -13.18 -14.45 -6.13
C SER A 216 -11.76 -14.14 -6.62
N ALA A 217 -10.82 -15.03 -6.35
CA ALA A 217 -9.41 -14.94 -6.71
C ALA A 217 -9.00 -16.01 -7.72
#